data_AF-A0A1V6AMA3-F1
#
_entry.id   AF-A0A1V6AMA3-F1
#
_cell.length_a   1.000
_cell.length_b   1.000
_cell.length_c   1.000
_cell.angle_alpha   90.00
_cell.angle_beta   90.00
_cell.angle_gamma   90.00
#
_symmetry.space_group_name_H-M   'P 1'
#
loop_
_entity.id
_entity.type
_entity.pdbx_description
1 polymer ?
#
loop_
_entity_poly.entity_id
_entity_poly.type
_entity_poly.pdbx_seq_one_letter_code
_entity_poly.pdbx_strand_id
1 'polypeptide(L)'
;MANYTTDTYAMKREILTFTNNLTKGLHIPKRKFITDMSYGMLASNSYLLSDIADTLHEEAKKKNTIERLSLNFAKEIPAQLAANYLAKAKTSQAAIQRYTSMTEI
;
A
#
# COMPACT_ATOMS: atom_id res chain seq x y z
N MET A 1 0.55 29.16 8.03
CA MET A 1 0.14 27.92 8.69
C MET A 1 0.24 26.77 7.71
N ALA A 2 1.04 25.75 7.98
CA ALA A 2 1.02 24.52 7.20
C ALA A 2 -0.21 23.70 7.62
N ASN A 3 -1.03 23.29 6.65
CA ASN A 3 -2.28 22.59 6.87
C ASN A 3 -2.02 21.08 7.08
N TYR A 4 -1.39 20.72 8.20
CA TYR A 4 -1.00 19.33 8.52
C TYR A 4 -2.17 18.32 8.54
N THR A 5 -3.40 18.79 8.77
CA THR A 5 -4.61 17.96 8.76
C THR A 5 -5.10 17.65 7.34
N THR A 6 -4.88 18.54 6.37
CA THR A 6 -5.18 18.27 4.96
C THR A 6 -4.21 17.24 4.38
N ASP A 7 -2.94 17.30 4.79
CA ASP A 7 -1.88 16.36 4.36
C ASP A 7 -2.15 14.91 4.80
N THR A 8 -2.63 14.69 6.02
CA THR A 8 -2.89 13.33 6.54
C THR A 8 -4.07 12.66 5.84
N TYR A 9 -5.15 13.38 5.56
CA TYR A 9 -6.27 12.85 4.76
C TYR A 9 -5.90 12.63 3.30
N ALA A 10 -5.12 13.55 2.70
CA ALA A 10 -4.61 13.39 1.34
C ALA A 10 -3.73 12.14 1.24
N MET A 11 -2.78 11.95 2.16
CA MET A 11 -1.90 10.80 2.20
C MET A 11 -2.66 9.48 2.35
N LYS A 12 -3.63 9.42 3.28
CA LYS A 12 -4.48 8.23 3.44
C LYS A 12 -5.23 7.91 2.15
N ARG A 13 -5.76 8.93 1.46
CA ARG A 13 -6.46 8.75 0.19
C ARG A 13 -5.51 8.30 -0.93
N GLU A 14 -4.31 8.84 -1.01
CA GLU A 14 -3.30 8.43 -1.98
C GLU A 14 -2.87 6.98 -1.79
N ILE A 15 -2.62 6.56 -0.55
CA ILE A 15 -2.32 5.16 -0.20
C ILE A 15 -3.49 4.25 -0.65
N LEU A 16 -4.73 4.61 -0.30
CA LEU A 16 -5.90 3.85 -0.70
C LEU A 16 -6.07 3.78 -2.23
N THR A 17 -5.85 4.88 -2.94
CA THR A 17 -5.94 4.91 -4.40
C THR A 17 -4.83 4.06 -5.03
N PHE A 18 -3.61 4.14 -4.51
CA PHE A 18 -2.49 3.32 -4.97
C PHE A 18 -2.77 1.82 -4.76
N THR A 19 -3.15 1.41 -3.54
CA THR A 19 -3.41 0.01 -3.21
C THR A 19 -4.63 -0.54 -3.96
N ASN A 20 -5.69 0.26 -4.16
CA ASN A 20 -6.85 -0.17 -4.95
C ASN A 20 -6.50 -0.46 -6.41
N ASN A 21 -5.65 0.38 -7.02
CA ASN A 21 -5.17 0.14 -8.38
C ASN A 21 -4.27 -1.10 -8.44
N LEU A 22 -3.37 -1.26 -7.46
CA LEU A 22 -2.45 -2.39 -7.40
C LEU A 22 -3.19 -3.72 -7.21
N THR A 23 -4.25 -3.70 -6.41
CA THR A 23 -5.01 -4.90 -6.02
C THR A 23 -6.22 -5.19 -6.91
N LYS A 24 -6.33 -4.51 -8.06
CA LYS A 24 -7.42 -4.71 -9.04
C LYS A 24 -7.48 -6.19 -9.49
N GLY A 25 -8.68 -6.76 -9.45
CA GLY A 25 -8.92 -8.16 -9.80
C GLY A 25 -8.68 -9.17 -8.67
N LEU A 26 -8.23 -8.72 -7.48
CA LEU A 26 -8.13 -9.59 -6.30
C LEU A 26 -9.45 -9.63 -5.50
N HIS A 27 -9.69 -10.74 -4.83
CA HIS A 27 -10.79 -10.86 -3.87
C HIS A 27 -10.63 -9.87 -2.70
N ILE A 28 -11.76 -9.46 -2.13
CA ILE A 28 -11.86 -8.48 -1.04
C ILE A 28 -10.88 -8.75 0.11
N PRO A 29 -10.71 -9.99 0.63
CA PRO A 29 -9.79 -10.24 1.74
C PRO A 29 -8.33 -9.89 1.42
N LYS A 30 -7.88 -10.21 0.20
CA LYS A 30 -6.51 -9.90 -0.27
C LYS A 30 -6.31 -8.40 -0.46
N ARG A 31 -7.31 -7.72 -1.04
CA ARG A 31 -7.30 -6.26 -1.19
C ARG A 31 -7.19 -5.55 0.15
N LYS A 32 -7.98 -5.98 1.14
CA LYS A 32 -7.95 -5.45 2.51
C LYS A 32 -6.58 -5.69 3.14
N PHE A 33 -6.07 -6.92 3.10
CA PHE A 33 -4.76 -7.23 3.67
C PHE A 33 -3.63 -6.35 3.11
N ILE A 34 -3.55 -6.20 1.79
CA ILE A 34 -2.50 -5.38 1.15
C ILE A 34 -2.67 -3.91 1.53
N THR A 35 -3.90 -3.42 1.60
CA THR A 35 -4.19 -2.04 2.00
C THR A 35 -3.81 -1.79 3.46
N ASP A 36 -4.21 -2.68 4.37
CA ASP A 36 -3.88 -2.62 5.79
C ASP A 36 -2.35 -2.63 5.96
N MET A 37 -1.64 -3.54 5.28
CA MET A 37 -0.17 -3.63 5.34
C MET A 37 0.51 -2.37 4.82
N SER A 38 0.13 -1.89 3.62
CA SER A 38 0.75 -0.67 3.05
C SER A 38 0.50 0.55 3.92
N TYR A 39 -0.73 0.73 4.41
CA TYR A 39 -1.05 1.84 5.30
C TYR A 39 -0.28 1.73 6.61
N GLY A 40 -0.31 0.57 7.27
CA GLY A 40 0.32 0.41 8.58
C GLY A 40 1.84 0.50 8.53
N MET A 41 2.49 0.03 7.46
CA MET A 41 3.93 0.26 7.25
C MET A 41 4.27 1.74 7.10
N LEU A 42 3.50 2.49 6.32
CA LEU A 42 3.72 3.92 6.10
C LEU A 42 3.40 4.75 7.35
N ALA A 43 2.32 4.40 8.07
CA ALA A 43 1.89 5.12 9.26
C ALA A 43 2.81 4.85 10.47
N SER A 44 3.29 3.61 10.63
CA SER A 44 4.21 3.26 11.72
C SER A 44 5.66 3.60 11.41
N ASN A 45 5.99 3.79 10.13
CA ASN A 45 7.37 3.83 9.63
C ASN A 45 8.19 2.63 10.12
N SER A 46 7.55 1.46 10.21
CA SER A 46 8.11 0.24 10.76
C SER A 46 7.71 -0.97 9.92
N TYR A 47 8.59 -1.98 9.96
CA TYR A 47 8.34 -3.30 9.36
C TYR A 47 7.81 -4.30 10.40
N LEU A 48 7.81 -3.95 11.68
CA LEU A 48 7.35 -4.83 12.76
C LEU A 48 5.82 -4.91 12.75
N LEU A 49 5.28 -6.13 12.71
CA LEU A 49 3.84 -6.36 12.73
C LEU A 49 3.16 -5.79 13.98
N SER A 50 3.89 -5.69 15.10
CA SER A 50 3.40 -5.05 16.33
C SER A 50 3.08 -3.58 16.14
N ASP A 51 3.96 -2.85 15.45
CA ASP A 51 3.87 -1.41 15.29
C ASP A 51 2.84 -1.08 14.19
N ILE A 52 2.84 -1.90 13.13
CA ILE A 52 1.81 -1.89 12.10
C ILE A 52 0.43 -2.10 12.76
N ALA A 53 0.27 -3.11 13.61
CA ALA A 53 -1.00 -3.40 14.28
C ALA A 53 -1.49 -2.23 15.15
N ASP A 54 -0.60 -1.50 15.83
CA ASP A 54 -0.97 -0.30 16.61
C ASP A 54 -1.57 0.80 15.73
N THR A 55 -1.06 0.97 14.50
CA THR A 55 -1.55 2.02 13.59
C THR A 55 -2.88 1.69 12.91
N LEU A 56 -3.28 0.40 12.86
CA LEU A 56 -4.54 -0.02 12.24
C LEU A 56 -5.77 0.30 13.10
N HIS A 57 -5.59 0.50 14.40
CA HIS A 57 -6.67 0.82 15.35
C HIS A 57 -7.89 -0.11 15.20
N GLU A 58 -7.65 -1.41 15.05
CA GLU A 58 -8.71 -2.42 14.98
C GLU A 58 -9.34 -2.64 16.35
N GLU A 59 -10.65 -2.94 16.39
CA GLU A 59 -11.35 -3.28 17.65
C GLU A 59 -10.86 -4.61 18.24
N ALA A 60 -10.23 -5.46 17.43
CA ALA A 60 -9.66 -6.73 17.87
C ALA A 60 -8.45 -6.51 18.79
N LYS A 61 -8.19 -7.48 19.68
CA LYS A 61 -6.97 -7.46 20.50
C LYS A 61 -5.74 -7.43 19.59
N LYS A 62 -4.75 -6.58 19.91
CA LYS A 62 -3.49 -6.43 19.16
C LYS A 62 -2.86 -7.75 18.73
N LYS A 63 -2.79 -8.74 19.64
CA LYS A 63 -2.26 -10.09 19.35
C LYS A 63 -2.99 -10.75 18.17
N ASN A 64 -4.31 -10.63 18.10
CA ASN A 64 -5.12 -11.22 17.03
C ASN A 64 -4.87 -10.51 15.69
N THR A 65 -4.67 -9.19 15.70
CA THR A 65 -4.28 -8.44 14.50
C THR A 65 -2.90 -8.86 14.03
N ILE A 66 -1.91 -8.97 14.92
CA ILE A 66 -0.57 -9.46 14.59
C ILE A 66 -0.65 -10.88 13.98
N GLU A 67 -1.41 -11.78 14.60
CA GLU A 67 -1.59 -13.14 14.12
C GLU A 67 -2.27 -13.18 12.74
N ARG A 68 -3.35 -12.40 12.54
CA ARG A 68 -4.03 -12.22 11.25
C ARG A 68 -3.06 -11.74 10.17
N LEU A 69 -2.24 -10.71 10.47
CA LEU A 69 -1.28 -10.16 9.53
C LEU A 69 -0.20 -11.18 9.19
N SER A 70 0.38 -11.83 10.20
CA SER A 70 1.40 -12.87 10.04
C SER A 70 0.91 -14.03 9.18
N LEU A 71 -0.29 -14.55 9.46
CA LEU A 71 -0.88 -15.66 8.71
C LEU A 71 -1.17 -15.31 7.25
N ASN A 72 -1.54 -14.06 6.95
CA ASN A 72 -1.74 -13.62 5.57
C ASN A 72 -0.42 -13.27 4.87
N PHE A 73 0.59 -12.82 5.60
CA PHE A 73 1.92 -12.53 5.07
C PHE A 73 2.68 -13.80 4.68
N ALA A 74 2.48 -14.90 5.40
CA ALA A 74 3.04 -16.20 5.06
C ALA A 74 2.43 -16.84 3.80
N LYS A 75 1.37 -16.26 3.23
CA LYS A 75 0.75 -16.75 1.99
C LYS A 75 1.50 -16.22 0.77
N GLU A 76 1.41 -16.97 -0.32
CA GLU A 76 1.99 -16.57 -1.59
C GLU A 76 1.44 -15.24 -2.11
N ILE A 77 2.32 -14.47 -2.74
CA ILE A 77 1.97 -13.24 -3.42
C ILE A 77 1.08 -13.59 -4.62
N PRO A 78 -0.13 -13.01 -4.75
CA PRO A 78 -0.99 -13.29 -5.89
C PRO A 78 -0.31 -12.90 -7.20
N ALA A 79 -0.27 -13.79 -8.19
CA ALA A 79 0.32 -13.51 -9.50
C ALA A 79 -0.26 -12.24 -10.16
N GLN A 80 -1.57 -12.01 -10.01
CA GLN A 80 -2.22 -10.79 -10.48
C GLN A 80 -1.66 -9.52 -9.83
N LEU A 81 -1.29 -9.57 -8.55
CA LEU A 81 -0.69 -8.43 -7.85
C LEU A 81 0.68 -8.09 -8.45
N ALA A 82 1.51 -9.11 -8.68
CA ALA A 82 2.81 -8.95 -9.31
C ALA A 82 2.68 -8.40 -10.74
N ALA A 83 1.72 -8.91 -11.53
CA ALA A 83 1.43 -8.42 -12.88
C ALA A 83 1.01 -6.93 -12.85
N ASN A 84 0.10 -6.55 -11.96
CA ASN A 84 -0.35 -5.17 -11.80
C ASN A 84 0.81 -4.25 -11.38
N TYR A 85 1.67 -4.70 -10.47
CA TYR A 85 2.86 -3.96 -10.05
C TYR A 85 3.83 -3.71 -11.22
N LEU A 86 4.17 -4.76 -11.95
CA LEU A 86 5.08 -4.67 -13.10
C LEU A 86 4.51 -3.78 -14.21
N ALA A 87 3.22 -3.87 -14.49
CA ALA A 87 2.55 -2.99 -15.46
C ALA A 87 2.65 -1.51 -15.03
N LYS A 88 2.47 -1.23 -13.74
CA LYS A 88 2.59 0.14 -13.20
C LYS A 88 4.03 0.64 -13.31
N ALA A 89 5.02 -0.17 -12.94
CA ALA A 89 6.44 0.18 -13.02
C ALA A 89 6.86 0.51 -14.47
N LYS A 90 6.47 -0.32 -15.44
CA LYS A 90 6.72 -0.07 -16.87
C LYS A 90 6.08 1.22 -17.37
N THR A 91 4.85 1.50 -16.94
CA THR A 91 4.15 2.74 -17.32
C THR A 91 4.87 3.98 -16.78
N SER A 92 5.30 3.94 -15.51
CA SER A 92 6.08 5.02 -14.91
C SER A 92 7.42 5.22 -15.61
N GLN A 93 8.12 4.14 -15.96
CA GLN A 93 9.37 4.21 -16.71
C GLN A 93 9.19 4.87 -18.08
N ALA A 94 8.16 4.50 -18.83
CA ALA A 94 7.85 5.10 -20.12
C ALA A 94 7.49 6.60 -20.00
N ALA A 95 6.80 7.00 -18.93
CA ALA A 95 6.49 8.40 -18.67
C ALA A 95 7.75 9.23 -18.38
N ILE A 96 8.68 8.68 -17.59
CA ILE A 96 9.97 9.32 -17.30
C ILE A 96 10.78 9.49 -18.60
N GLN A 97 10.88 8.45 -19.42
CA GLN A 97 11.61 8.50 -20.69
C GLN A 97 11.05 9.58 -21.64
N ARG A 98 9.73 9.69 -21.76
CA ARG A 98 9.09 10.75 -22.57
C ARG A 98 9.43 12.14 -22.07
N TYR A 99 9.43 12.34 -20.76
CA TYR A 99 9.78 13.63 -20.16
C TYR A 99 11.24 13.99 -20.44
N THR A 100 12.17 13.05 -20.24
CA THR A 100 13.60 13.27 -20.53
C THR A 100 13.83 13.64 -22.00
N SER A 101 13.20 12.93 -22.94
CA SER A 101 13.30 13.24 -24.38
C SER A 101 12.68 14.59 -24.78
N MET A 102 11.74 15.14 -23.99
CA MET A 102 11.18 16.47 -24.23
C MET A 102 12.05 17.61 -23.69
N THR A 103 12.89 17.34 -22.69
CA THR A 103 13.79 18.33 -22.07
C THR A 103 15.17 18.40 -22.70
N GLU A 104 15.53 17.40 -23.53
CA GLU A 104 16.81 17.33 -24.25
C GLU A 104 16.77 17.98 -25.66
N ILE A 105 15.67 18.69 -26.00
CA ILE A 105 15.49 19.51 -27.20
C ILE A 105 15.50 20.99 -26.78
#